data_AF-A0AAW9KHA7-F1
#
_entry.id   AF-A0AAW9KHA7-F1
#
_cell.length_a   1.000
_cell.length_b   1.000
_cell.length_c   1.000
_cell.angle_alpha   90.00
_cell.angle_beta   90.00
_cell.angle_gamma   90.00
#
_symmetry.space_group_name_H-M   'P 1'
#
loop_
_entity.id
_entity.type
_entity.pdbx_description
1 polymer ?
#
loop_
_entity_poly.entity_id
_entity_poly.type
_entity_poly.pdbx_seq_one_letter_code
_entity_poly.pdbx_strand_id
1 'polypeptide(L)'
;MNYTVDQVSKELNISKQAIYKQLKKDELKKYITVIDGVKHISTDGLNLLKGENPLEKVIKQQVEEIERLRDDNKRLLYLLEQQNNIILNCQELEKKALNNTELLLLEKKEELKRRAEEYNKSNKTSLFKWFKLSLNG
;
A
#
# COMPACT_ATOMS: atom_id res chain seq x y z
N MET A 1 7.08 -31.59 -21.37
CA MET A 1 8.33 -32.02 -22.03
C MET A 1 8.50 -33.50 -21.73
N ASN A 2 8.94 -34.29 -22.70
CA ASN A 2 9.04 -35.75 -22.57
C ASN A 2 10.50 -36.17 -22.72
N TYR A 3 10.98 -37.02 -21.82
CA TYR A 3 12.37 -37.43 -21.73
C TYR A 3 12.51 -38.90 -22.07
N THR A 4 13.45 -39.25 -22.94
CA THR A 4 13.84 -40.65 -23.16
C THR A 4 14.51 -41.23 -21.92
N VAL A 5 14.49 -42.56 -21.77
CA VAL A 5 15.21 -43.24 -20.67
C VAL A 5 16.70 -42.88 -20.66
N ASP A 6 17.30 -42.62 -21.82
CA ASP A 6 18.68 -42.17 -21.95
C ASP A 6 18.92 -40.78 -21.37
N GLN A 7 18.00 -39.83 -21.63
CA GLN A 7 18.07 -38.49 -21.04
C GLN A 7 17.88 -38.55 -19.53
N VAL A 8 16.91 -39.33 -19.05
CA VAL A 8 16.67 -39.51 -17.61
C VAL A 8 17.86 -40.18 -16.92
N SER A 9 18.53 -41.14 -17.57
CA SER A 9 19.74 -41.80 -17.06
C SER A 9 20.88 -40.83 -16.85
N LYS A 10 21.10 -39.92 -17.80
CA LYS A 10 22.12 -38.87 -17.69
C LYS A 10 21.77 -37.86 -16.60
N GLU A 11 20.51 -37.46 -16.52
CA GLU A 11 20.07 -36.41 -15.59
C GLU A 11 20.05 -36.87 -14.13
N LEU A 12 19.70 -38.13 -13.87
CA LEU A 12 19.66 -38.72 -12.53
C LEU A 12 20.99 -39.38 -12.13
N ASN A 13 21.95 -39.47 -13.06
CA ASN A 13 23.22 -40.19 -12.88
C ASN A 13 23.03 -41.64 -12.38
N ILE A 14 22.05 -42.35 -12.94
CA ILE A 14 21.74 -43.76 -12.63
C ILE A 14 21.69 -44.59 -13.91
N SER A 15 21.90 -45.91 -13.77
CA SER A 15 21.89 -46.80 -14.93
C SER A 15 20.51 -46.90 -15.58
N LYS A 16 20.48 -47.06 -16.91
CA LYS A 16 19.23 -47.28 -17.68
C LYS A 16 18.42 -48.44 -17.12
N GLN A 17 19.09 -49.52 -16.70
CA GLN A 17 18.45 -50.70 -16.10
C GLN A 17 17.73 -50.37 -14.78
N ALA A 18 18.32 -49.51 -13.94
CA ALA A 18 17.67 -49.05 -12.71
C ALA A 18 16.40 -48.25 -13.01
N ILE A 19 16.43 -47.39 -14.04
CA ILE A 19 15.24 -46.65 -14.49
C ILE A 19 14.17 -47.61 -15.01
N TYR A 20 14.52 -48.57 -15.87
CA TYR A 20 13.56 -49.58 -16.35
C TYR A 20 12.94 -50.40 -15.23
N LYS A 21 13.66 -50.64 -14.12
CA LYS A 21 13.11 -51.29 -12.93
C LYS A 21 12.07 -50.41 -12.22
N GLN A 22 12.32 -49.11 -12.11
CA GLN A 22 11.36 -48.15 -11.54
C GLN A 22 10.12 -47.98 -12.42
N LEU A 23 10.28 -47.95 -13.75
CA LEU A 23 9.17 -47.83 -14.71
C LEU A 23 8.19 -49.01 -14.68
N LYS A 24 8.54 -50.12 -14.02
CA LYS A 24 7.62 -51.25 -13.81
C LYS A 24 6.63 -51.02 -12.65
N LYS A 25 6.90 -50.05 -11.76
CA LYS A 25 6.01 -49.71 -10.65
C LYS A 25 4.73 -49.07 -11.18
N ASP A 26 3.60 -49.42 -10.57
CA ASP A 26 2.28 -48.95 -11.00
C ASP A 26 2.13 -47.42 -10.93
N GLU A 27 2.78 -46.80 -9.94
CA GLU A 27 2.80 -45.36 -9.73
C GLU A 27 3.40 -44.57 -10.91
N LEU A 28 4.35 -45.19 -11.65
CA LEU A 28 5.07 -44.56 -12.76
C LEU A 28 4.40 -44.79 -14.11
N LYS A 29 3.50 -45.78 -14.23
CA LYS A 29 2.83 -46.12 -15.50
C LYS A 29 2.05 -44.93 -16.08
N LYS A 30 1.43 -44.11 -15.22
CA LYS A 30 0.68 -42.90 -15.63
C LYS A 30 1.54 -41.78 -16.20
N TYR A 31 2.86 -41.85 -16.05
CA TYR A 31 3.80 -40.83 -16.54
C TYR A 31 4.60 -41.30 -17.76
N ILE A 32 4.29 -42.48 -18.30
CA ILE A 32 4.97 -43.05 -19.46
C ILE A 32 4.12 -42.78 -20.71
N THR A 33 4.75 -42.20 -21.72
CA THR A 33 4.18 -42.04 -23.07
C THR A 33 5.03 -42.79 -24.08
N VAL A 34 4.40 -43.39 -25.08
CA VAL A 34 5.13 -44.05 -26.18
C VAL A 34 5.03 -43.15 -27.40
N ILE A 35 6.18 -42.69 -27.89
CA ILE A 35 6.30 -41.87 -29.10
C ILE A 35 7.28 -42.60 -30.01
N ASP A 36 6.89 -42.90 -31.23
CA ASP A 36 7.68 -43.63 -32.23
C ASP A 36 8.26 -44.97 -31.71
N GLY A 37 7.46 -45.69 -30.91
CA GLY A 37 7.87 -46.97 -30.31
C GLY A 37 8.85 -46.85 -29.14
N VAL A 38 9.29 -45.64 -28.79
CA VAL A 38 10.20 -45.36 -27.67
C VAL A 38 9.42 -44.91 -26.45
N LYS A 39 9.72 -45.50 -25.29
CA LYS A 39 9.16 -45.08 -24.00
C LYS A 39 9.79 -43.77 -23.55
N HIS A 40 8.94 -42.77 -23.37
CA HIS A 40 9.27 -41.47 -22.83
C HIS A 40 8.63 -41.28 -21.46
N ILE A 41 9.31 -40.54 -20.59
CA ILE A 41 8.88 -40.21 -19.24
C ILE A 41 8.51 -38.72 -19.25
N SER A 42 7.32 -38.38 -18.76
CA SER A 42 6.89 -36.99 -18.62
C SER A 42 7.73 -36.25 -17.56
N THR A 43 7.71 -34.93 -17.59
CA THR A 43 8.38 -34.10 -16.56
C THR A 43 7.96 -34.51 -15.13
N ASP A 44 6.68 -34.80 -14.90
CA ASP A 44 6.19 -35.19 -13.57
C ASP A 44 6.70 -36.57 -13.13
N GLY A 45 6.83 -37.50 -14.08
CA GLY A 45 7.46 -38.81 -13.82
C GLY A 45 8.94 -38.70 -13.51
N LEU A 46 9.64 -37.77 -14.17
CA LEU A 46 11.04 -37.45 -13.87
C LEU A 46 11.18 -36.84 -12.46
N ASN A 47 10.31 -35.90 -12.08
CA ASN A 47 10.30 -35.29 -10.75
C ASN A 47 10.04 -36.34 -9.66
N LEU A 48 9.11 -37.26 -9.90
CA LEU A 48 8.86 -38.38 -9.00
C LEU A 48 10.10 -39.27 -8.83
N LEU A 49 10.86 -39.53 -9.92
CA LEU A 49 12.12 -40.28 -9.86
C LEU A 49 13.24 -39.52 -9.13
N LYS A 50 13.22 -38.18 -9.15
CA LYS A 50 14.12 -37.33 -8.34
C LYS A 50 13.76 -37.34 -6.86
N GLY A 51 12.60 -37.89 -6.48
CA GLY A 51 12.04 -37.76 -5.14
C GLY A 51 11.49 -36.35 -4.86
N GLU A 52 11.35 -35.51 -5.88
CA GLU A 52 10.77 -34.18 -5.76
C GLU A 52 9.25 -34.32 -5.73
N ASN A 53 8.64 -34.08 -4.57
CA ASN A 53 7.19 -34.03 -4.46
C ASN A 53 6.68 -32.70 -5.05
N PRO A 54 5.92 -32.71 -6.16
CA PRO A 54 5.41 -31.47 -6.77
C PRO A 54 4.55 -30.67 -5.80
N LEU A 55 3.84 -31.35 -4.89
CA LEU A 55 3.00 -30.71 -3.88
C LEU A 55 3.84 -29.92 -2.87
N GLU A 56 4.99 -30.45 -2.48
CA GLU A 56 5.89 -29.80 -1.50
C GLU A 56 6.51 -28.53 -2.08
N LYS A 57 6.85 -28.54 -3.37
CA LYS A 57 7.29 -27.33 -4.09
C LYS A 57 6.22 -26.26 -4.13
N VAL A 58 4.97 -26.63 -4.42
CA VAL A 58 3.83 -25.71 -4.42
C VAL A 58 3.57 -25.16 -3.02
N ILE A 59 3.59 -26.02 -2.00
CA ILE A 59 3.42 -25.60 -0.60
C ILE A 59 4.51 -24.60 -0.21
N LYS A 60 5.76 -24.87 -0.54
CA LYS A 60 6.87 -23.95 -0.25
C LYS A 60 6.67 -22.58 -0.90
N GLN A 61 6.30 -22.56 -2.18
CA GLN A 61 6.02 -21.31 -2.90
C GLN A 61 4.84 -20.55 -2.28
N GLN A 62 3.79 -21.26 -1.86
CA GLN A 62 2.64 -20.65 -1.20
C GLN A 62 2.99 -20.08 0.17
N VAL A 63 3.82 -20.77 0.96
CA VAL A 63 4.29 -20.27 2.25
C VAL A 63 5.11 -18.99 2.07
N GLU A 64 6.06 -18.99 1.14
CA GLU A 64 6.86 -17.81 0.82
C GLU A 64 6.00 -16.63 0.36
N GLU A 65 4.95 -16.90 -0.44
CA GLU A 65 3.99 -15.87 -0.85
C GLU A 65 3.17 -15.32 0.33
N ILE A 66 2.68 -16.20 1.21
CA ILE A 66 1.92 -15.80 2.40
C ILE A 66 2.77 -14.94 3.34
N GLU A 67 4.05 -15.27 3.50
CA GLU A 67 4.97 -14.47 4.32
C GLU A 67 5.18 -13.07 3.73
N ARG A 68 5.42 -12.97 2.41
CA ARG A 68 5.51 -11.67 1.72
C ARG A 68 4.24 -10.84 1.89
N LEU A 69 3.07 -11.43 1.64
CA LEU A 69 1.78 -10.75 1.79
C LEU A 69 1.52 -10.30 3.24
N ARG A 70 1.96 -11.07 4.24
CA ARG A 70 1.86 -10.68 5.65
C ARG A 70 2.72 -9.45 5.97
N ASP A 71 3.93 -9.39 5.44
CA ASP A 71 4.83 -8.27 5.68
C ASP A 71 4.37 -7.00 4.95
N ASP A 72 3.87 -7.13 3.72
CA ASP A 72 3.24 -6.02 3.00
C ASP A 72 2.02 -5.48 3.75
N ASN A 73 1.17 -6.36 4.29
CA ASN A 73 0.02 -5.95 5.11
C ASN A 73 0.43 -5.19 6.38
N LYS A 74 1.49 -5.61 7.08
CA LYS A 74 2.01 -4.86 8.23
C LYS A 74 2.48 -3.46 7.81
N ARG A 75 3.16 -3.36 6.68
CA ARG A 75 3.63 -2.07 6.14
C ARG A 75 2.47 -1.16 5.76
N LEU A 76 1.43 -1.70 5.14
CA LEU A 76 0.22 -0.95 4.80
C LEU A 76 -0.50 -0.44 6.06
N LEU A 77 -0.59 -1.27 7.11
CA LEU A 77 -1.17 -0.86 8.39
C LEU A 77 -0.41 0.32 9.00
N TYR A 78 0.93 0.25 8.99
CA TYR A 78 1.78 1.34 9.49
C TYR A 78 1.58 2.64 8.70
N LEU A 79 1.46 2.57 7.37
CA LEU A 79 1.19 3.75 6.54
C LEU A 79 -0.19 4.35 6.82
N LEU A 80 -1.21 3.50 7.06
CA LEU A 80 -2.54 3.96 7.45
C LEU A 80 -2.53 4.69 8.79
N GLU A 81 -1.79 4.16 9.78
CA GLU A 81 -1.61 4.83 11.07
C GLU A 81 -0.93 6.21 10.91
N GLN A 82 0.11 6.30 10.10
CA GLN A 82 0.76 7.57 9.80
C GLN A 82 -0.19 8.56 9.12
N GLN A 83 -0.99 8.10 8.15
CA GLN A 83 -1.97 8.94 7.47
C GLN A 83 -3.04 9.46 8.44
N ASN A 84 -3.55 8.61 9.34
CA ASN A 84 -4.51 9.01 10.36
C ASN A 84 -3.95 10.10 11.28
N ASN A 85 -2.69 9.97 11.71
CA ASN A 85 -2.03 11.00 12.53
C ASN A 85 -1.88 12.33 11.79
N ILE A 86 -1.54 12.29 10.51
CA ILE A 86 -1.46 13.51 9.67
C ILE A 86 -2.83 14.17 9.58
N ILE A 87 -3.89 13.40 9.32
CA ILE A 87 -5.27 13.93 9.23
C ILE A 87 -5.68 14.61 10.53
N LEU A 88 -5.44 13.96 11.68
CA LEU A 88 -5.75 14.53 12.99
C LEU A 88 -5.00 15.85 13.25
N ASN A 89 -3.71 15.89 12.93
CA ASN A 89 -2.90 17.10 13.08
C ASN A 89 -3.41 18.23 12.17
N CYS A 90 -3.75 17.93 10.91
CA CYS A 90 -4.32 18.91 9.99
C CYS A 90 -5.64 19.48 10.54
N GLN A 91 -6.54 18.62 11.02
CA GLN A 91 -7.81 19.06 11.62
C GLN A 91 -7.59 19.95 12.84
N GLU A 92 -6.60 19.65 13.67
CA GLU A 92 -6.26 20.51 14.82
C GLU A 92 -5.74 21.88 14.38
N LEU A 93 -4.87 21.91 13.38
CA LEU A 93 -4.34 23.16 12.82
C LEU A 93 -5.45 24.00 12.18
N GLU A 94 -6.37 23.38 11.44
CA GLU A 94 -7.54 24.05 10.85
C GLU A 94 -8.41 24.69 11.94
N LYS A 95 -8.71 23.95 13.03
CA LYS A 95 -9.47 24.49 14.17
C LYS A 95 -8.78 25.70 14.80
N LYS A 96 -7.45 25.63 14.99
CA LYS A 96 -6.66 26.76 15.51
C LYS A 96 -6.71 27.96 14.57
N ALA A 97 -6.57 27.74 13.27
CA ALA A 97 -6.60 28.80 12.27
C ALA A 97 -7.98 29.50 12.23
N LEU A 98 -9.07 28.73 12.30
CA LEU A 98 -10.43 29.27 12.35
C LEU A 98 -10.63 30.13 13.61
N ASN A 99 -10.26 29.61 14.78
CA ASN A 99 -10.38 30.35 16.05
C ASN A 99 -9.57 31.65 16.03
N ASN A 100 -8.32 31.60 15.54
CA ASN A 100 -7.49 32.80 15.40
C ASN A 100 -8.11 33.82 14.45
N THR A 101 -8.76 33.36 13.38
CA THR A 101 -9.45 34.24 12.42
C THR A 101 -10.67 34.89 13.05
N GLU A 102 -11.46 34.14 13.82
CA GLU A 102 -12.60 34.67 14.55
C GLU A 102 -12.19 35.75 15.57
N LEU A 103 -11.12 35.50 16.33
CA LEU A 103 -10.55 36.46 17.27
C LEU A 103 -10.15 37.76 16.55
N LEU A 104 -9.41 37.64 15.44
CA LEU A 104 -8.96 38.80 14.66
C LEU A 104 -10.13 39.61 14.10
N LEU A 105 -11.20 38.94 13.64
CA LEU A 105 -12.40 39.62 13.16
C LEU A 105 -13.10 40.40 14.27
N LEU A 106 -13.16 39.86 15.48
CA LEU A 106 -13.70 40.57 16.66
C LEU A 106 -12.86 41.80 17.00
N GLU A 107 -11.54 41.64 17.09
CA GLU A 107 -10.61 42.75 17.34
C GLU A 107 -10.76 43.87 16.31
N LYS A 108 -10.84 43.52 15.02
CA LYS A 108 -11.03 44.49 13.93
C LYS A 108 -12.38 45.19 14.01
N LYS A 109 -13.44 44.47 14.39
CA LYS A 109 -14.77 45.05 14.58
C LYS A 109 -14.78 46.06 15.73
N GLU A 110 -14.11 45.77 16.83
CA GLU A 110 -13.96 46.69 17.95
C GLU A 110 -13.12 47.91 17.58
N GLU A 111 -12.02 47.72 16.86
CA GLU A 111 -11.18 48.81 16.36
C GLU A 111 -11.97 49.76 15.46
N LEU A 112 -12.77 49.22 14.53
CA LEU A 112 -13.63 50.02 13.66
C LEU A 112 -14.70 50.79 14.44
N LYS A 113 -15.32 50.18 15.46
CA LYS A 113 -16.26 50.88 16.34
C LYS A 113 -15.58 52.04 17.07
N ARG A 114 -14.40 51.81 17.64
CA ARG A 114 -13.63 52.85 18.35
C ARG A 114 -13.29 54.01 17.41
N ARG A 115 -12.79 53.72 16.21
CA ARG A 115 -12.48 54.75 15.20
C ARG A 115 -13.72 55.53 14.77
N ALA A 116 -14.87 54.86 14.59
CA ALA A 116 -16.13 55.52 14.27
C ALA A 116 -16.60 56.45 15.39
N GLU A 117 -16.46 56.04 16.65
CA GLU A 117 -16.77 56.89 17.81
C GLU A 117 -15.83 58.10 17.91
N GLU A 118 -14.53 57.91 17.72
CA GLU A 118 -13.54 58.99 17.69
C GLU A 118 -13.83 60.00 16.57
N TYR A 119 -14.10 59.52 15.36
CA TYR A 119 -14.49 60.36 14.23
C TYR A 119 -15.75 61.16 14.56
N ASN A 120 -16.81 60.50 15.06
CA ASN A 120 -18.05 61.16 15.42
C ASN A 120 -17.89 62.19 16.54
N LYS A 121 -17.06 61.90 17.55
CA LYS A 121 -16.71 62.85 18.61
C LYS A 121 -16.00 64.08 18.03
N SER A 122 -14.96 63.86 17.21
CA SER A 122 -14.19 64.96 16.59
C SER A 122 -15.07 65.83 15.68
N ASN A 123 -15.96 65.21 14.90
CA ASN A 123 -16.82 65.90 13.95
C ASN A 123 -17.92 66.70 14.68
N LYS A 124 -18.52 66.15 15.74
CA LYS A 124 -19.44 66.89 16.61
C LYS A 124 -18.77 68.10 17.24
N THR A 125 -17.54 67.96 17.73
CA THR A 125 -16.78 69.08 18.31
C THR A 125 -16.41 70.12 17.25
N SER A 126 -16.06 69.70 16.03
CA SER A 126 -15.76 70.59 14.91
C SER A 126 -16.99 71.41 14.46
N LEU A 127 -18.13 70.75 14.27
CA LEU A 127 -19.40 71.40 13.93
C LEU A 127 -19.87 72.38 15.03
N PHE A 128 -19.71 72.02 16.30
CA PHE A 128 -20.03 72.92 17.42
C PHE A 128 -19.13 74.16 17.46
N LYS A 129 -17.83 74.01 17.15
CA LYS A 129 -16.89 75.14 17.07
C LYS A 129 -17.22 76.05 15.90
N TRP A 130 -17.54 75.48 14.73
CA TRP A 130 -17.96 76.24 13.56
C TRP A 130 -19.26 77.02 13.82
N PHE A 131 -20.26 76.39 14.44
CA PHE A 131 -21.52 77.04 14.78
C PHE A 131 -21.36 78.17 15.82
N LYS A 132 -20.45 78.01 16.80
CA LYS A 132 -20.12 79.10 17.73
C LYS A 132 -19.44 80.28 17.05
N LEU A 133 -18.57 80.02 16.06
CA LEU A 133 -17.90 81.08 15.30
C LEU A 133 -18.88 81.83 14.39
N SER A 134 -19.89 81.16 13.83
CA SER A 134 -20.89 81.81 12.95
C SER A 134 -21.94 82.64 13.70
N LEU A 135 -22.08 82.50 15.02
CA LEU A 135 -23.00 83.29 15.85
C LEU A 135 -22.33 84.46 16.56
N ASN A 136 -21.00 84.50 16.60
CA ASN A 136 -20.20 85.54 17.25
C ASN A 136 -19.49 86.48 16.25
N GLY A 137 -19.86 86.43 14.96
CA GLY A 137 -19.43 87.37 13.92
C GLY A 137 -20.63 88.08 13.33
#